data_AF-A0A2V7GLJ5-F1
#
_entry.id   AF-A0A2V7GLJ5-F1
#
_cell.length_a   1.000
_cell.length_b   1.000
_cell.length_c   1.000
_cell.angle_alpha   90.00
_cell.angle_beta   90.00
_cell.angle_gamma   90.00
#
_symmetry.space_group_name_H-M   'P 1'
#
loop_
_entity.id
_entity.type
_entity.pdbx_description
1 polymer ?
#
loop_
_entity_poly.entity_id
_entity_poly.type
_entity_poly.pdbx_seq_one_letter_code
_entity_poly.pdbx_strand_id
1 'polypeptide(L)' 'TAEGKPRFQITFYAVNKKGEFGAASLYPAQFAVHDGTAAKLADTAHLYDAEPR' A
#
# COMPACT_ATOMS: atom_id res chain seq x y z
N THR A 1 11.21 10.56 -15.89
CA THR A 1 11.89 9.28 -15.62
C THR A 1 11.91 8.50 -16.92
N ALA A 2 12.98 7.73 -17.16
CA ALA A 2 13.21 7.10 -18.46
C ALA A 2 12.09 6.12 -18.91
N GLU A 3 11.20 5.71 -17.99
CA GLU A 3 10.12 4.74 -18.23
C GLU A 3 8.71 5.29 -17.90
N GLY A 4 8.55 6.60 -17.68
CA GLY A 4 7.26 7.20 -17.32
C GLY A 4 6.78 6.93 -15.88
N LYS A 5 7.56 6.19 -15.09
CA LYS A 5 7.27 5.86 -13.69
C LYS A 5 7.31 7.10 -12.77
N PRO A 6 6.31 7.35 -11.92
CA PRO A 6 6.29 8.51 -11.02
C PRO A 6 7.48 8.53 -10.03
N ARG A 7 8.02 9.71 -9.70
CA ARG A 7 9.06 9.87 -8.66
C ARG A 7 8.49 10.15 -7.26
N PHE A 8 7.18 10.06 -7.12
CA PHE A 8 6.48 10.21 -5.87
C PHE A 8 5.75 8.91 -5.55
N GLN A 9 5.49 8.69 -4.28
CA GLN A 9 4.73 7.54 -3.80
C GLN A 9 3.32 7.98 -3.44
N ILE A 10 2.34 7.18 -3.84
CA ILE A 10 0.96 7.28 -3.36
C ILE A 10 0.61 5.96 -2.71
N THR A 11 0.06 6.03 -1.50
CA THR A 11 -0.44 4.89 -0.75
C THR A 11 -1.88 5.16 -0.35
N PHE A 12 -2.78 4.30 -0.79
CA PHE A 12 -4.18 4.30 -0.38
C PHE A 12 -4.42 3.21 0.64
N TYR A 13 -5.29 3.50 1.61
CA TYR A 13 -5.85 2.52 2.52
C TYR A 13 -7.37 2.68 2.53
N ALA A 14 -8.09 1.58 2.70
CA ALA A 14 -9.54 1.58 2.75
C ALA A 14 -10.05 0.57 3.76
N VAL A 15 -11.19 0.89 4.36
CA VAL A 15 -11.97 0.00 5.21
C VAL A 15 -13.44 0.13 4.82
N ASN A 16 -14.16 -0.98 4.74
CA ASN A 16 -15.59 -0.98 4.43
C ASN A 16 -16.46 -1.20 5.68
N LYS A 17 -17.78 -1.10 5.52
CA LYS A 17 -18.72 -1.23 6.65
C LYS A 17 -18.74 -2.62 7.30
N LYS A 18 -18.25 -3.66 6.62
CA LYS A 18 -18.07 -5.00 7.16
C LYS A 18 -16.76 -5.14 7.97
N GLY A 19 -15.91 -4.11 7.99
CA GLY A 19 -14.61 -4.14 8.65
C GLY A 19 -13.50 -4.79 7.81
N GLU A 20 -13.76 -5.12 6.54
CA GLU A 20 -12.71 -5.56 5.62
C GLU A 20 -11.79 -4.38 5.32
N PHE A 21 -10.49 -4.63 5.22
CA PHE A 21 -9.47 -3.62 5.01
C PHE A 21 -8.53 -4.02 3.89
N GLY A 22 -7.90 -3.01 3.27
CA GLY A 22 -6.88 -3.23 2.25
C GLY A 22 -6.13 -1.95 1.92
N ALA A 23 -5.00 -2.10 1.26
CA ALA A 23 -4.16 -0.99 0.84
C ALA A 23 -3.50 -1.29 -0.50
N ALA A 24 -3.29 -0.23 -1.28
CA ALA A 24 -2.59 -0.28 -2.56
C ALA A 24 -1.66 0.92 -2.73
N SER A 25 -0.56 0.73 -3.45
CA SER A 25 0.46 1.75 -3.64
C SER A 25 1.12 1.67 -5.02
N LEU A 26 1.87 2.71 -5.39
CA LEU A 26 2.64 2.69 -6.64
C LEU A 26 3.83 1.72 -6.55
N TYR A 27 4.63 1.84 -5.49
CA TYR A 27 5.78 0.98 -5.18
C TYR A 27 5.55 0.18 -3.88
N PRO A 28 6.34 -0.86 -3.56
CA PRO A 28 6.14 -1.66 -2.35
C PRO A 28 6.17 -0.79 -1.09
N ALA A 29 5.16 -0.97 -0.24
CA ALA A 29 5.01 -0.25 1.02
C ALA A 29 4.30 -1.13 2.05
N GLN A 30 4.24 -0.64 3.29
CA GLN A 30 3.50 -1.28 4.38
C GLN A 30 2.49 -0.31 4.98
N PHE A 31 1.42 -0.86 5.56
CA PHE A 31 0.44 -0.13 6.34
C PHE A 31 0.18 -0.82 7.68
N ALA A 32 -0.12 -0.03 8.70
CA ALA A 32 -0.51 -0.55 10.01
C ALA A 32 -2.00 -0.90 10.00
N VAL A 33 -2.33 -2.07 10.55
CA VAL A 33 -3.72 -2.49 10.73
C VAL A 33 -3.90 -3.21 12.06
N HIS A 34 -5.04 -2.98 12.70
CA HIS A 34 -5.53 -3.84 13.77
C HIS A 34 -6.71 -4.66 13.24
N ASP A 35 -6.56 -5.98 13.14
CA ASP A 35 -7.53 -6.87 12.47
C ASP A 35 -8.70 -7.32 13.37
N GLY A 36 -8.81 -6.71 14.55
CA GLY A 36 -9.75 -7.08 15.61
C GLY A 36 -9.14 -7.99 16.67
N THR A 37 -7.96 -8.58 16.41
CA THR A 37 -7.23 -9.41 17.38
C THR A 37 -5.88 -8.82 17.74
N ALA A 38 -5.11 -8.36 16.75
CA ALA A 38 -3.77 -7.80 16.98
C ALA A 38 -3.43 -6.65 16.02
N ALA A 39 -2.51 -5.80 16.47
CA ALA A 39 -1.86 -4.81 15.62
C ALA A 39 -0.71 -5.47 14.83
N LYS A 40 -0.64 -5.19 13.53
CA LYS A 40 0.42 -5.68 12.65
C LYS A 40 0.71 -4.69 11.52
N LEU A 41 1.89 -4.85 10.92
CA LEU A 41 2.19 -4.29 9.60
C LEU A 41 1.78 -5.29 8.53
N ALA A 42 1.11 -4.81 7.49
CA ALA A 42 0.74 -5.59 6.33
C ALA A 42 1.26 -4.91 5.06
N ASP A 43 1.60 -5.71 4.06
CA ASP A 43 2.10 -5.20 2.79
C ASP A 43 0.97 -4.67 1.92
N THR A 44 1.26 -3.62 1.14
CA THR A 44 0.33 -3.09 0.15
C THR A 44 0.38 -3.93 -1.13
N ALA A 45 -0.76 -4.01 -1.83
CA ALA A 45 -0.70 -4.34 -3.26
C ALA A 45 0.04 -3.21 -3.99
N HIS A 46 0.98 -3.53 -4.89
CA HIS A 46 1.77 -2.50 -5.58
C HIS A 46 1.70 -2.67 -7.10
N LEU A 47 1.81 -1.55 -7.82
CA LEU A 47 1.77 -1.51 -9.29
C LEU A 47 3.14 -1.76 -9.93
N TYR A 48 4.22 -1.31 -9.28
CA TYR A 48 5.60 -1.44 -9.74
C TYR A 48 6.46 -2.07 -8.64
N ASP A 49 7.42 -2.91 -9.03
CA ASP A 49 8.25 -3.67 -8.08
C ASP A 49 9.28 -2.81 -7.31
N ALA A 50 9.66 -1.64 -7.83
CA ALA A 50 10.65 -0.76 -7.20
C ALA A 50 10.55 0.70 -7.66
N GLU A 51 10.93 1.62 -6.77
CA GLU A 51 11.04 3.05 -7.08
C GLU A 51 12.10 3.31 -8.17
N PRO A 52 11.84 4.25 -9.10
CA PRO A 52 12.83 4.65 -10.09
C PRO A 52 14.01 5.33 -9.40
N ARG A 53 15.21 4.78 -9.61
CA ARG A 53 16.47 5.29 -9.06
C ARG A 53 16.90 6.61 -9.71
#